data_AF-A0A936UDJ7-F1
#
_entry.id   AF-A0A936UDJ7-F1
#
_cell.length_a   1.000
_cell.length_b   1.000
_cell.length_c   1.000
_cell.angle_alpha   90.00
_cell.angle_beta   90.00
_cell.angle_gamma   90.00
#
_symmetry.space_group_name_H-M   'P 1'
#
loop_
_entity.id
_entity.type
_entity.pdbx_description
1 polymer ?
#
loop_
_entity_poly.entity_id
_entity_poly.type
_entity_poly.pdbx_seq_one_letter_code
_entity_poly.pdbx_strand_id
1 'polypeptide(L)'
;MSVARGTWVEIESTVLQPAERAPGLPEDTARTPYVLRLSGFLEEESEVGQVASVTSLIGRTHRGVLRAVNPGYDHSFGATVPELLHIGLRES
;
A
#
# COMPACT_ATOMS: atom_id res chain seq x y z
N MET A 1 -10.52 -5.72 -16.95
CA MET A 1 -9.66 -6.86 -17.34
C MET A 1 -9.62 -7.76 -16.14
N SER A 2 -10.12 -8.97 -16.27
CA SER A 2 -10.21 -9.89 -15.15
C SER A 2 -8.84 -10.46 -14.78
N VAL A 3 -8.67 -10.67 -13.48
CA VAL A 3 -7.50 -11.26 -12.84
C VAL A 3 -7.94 -12.62 -12.34
N ALA A 4 -7.28 -13.67 -12.83
CA ALA A 4 -7.66 -15.04 -12.51
C ALA A 4 -7.42 -15.36 -11.03
N ARG A 5 -8.26 -16.25 -10.48
CA ARG A 5 -8.03 -16.89 -9.19
C ARG A 5 -6.60 -17.46 -9.09
N GLY A 6 -5.99 -17.34 -7.92
CA GLY A 6 -4.64 -17.82 -7.63
C GLY A 6 -3.53 -16.88 -8.10
N THR A 7 -3.87 -15.75 -8.72
CA THR A 7 -2.88 -14.72 -9.06
C THR A 7 -2.39 -14.01 -7.81
N TRP A 8 -1.09 -13.72 -7.75
CA TRP A 8 -0.50 -12.91 -6.70
C TRP A 8 -0.86 -11.43 -6.93
N VAL A 9 -1.52 -10.82 -5.95
CA VAL A 9 -2.03 -9.44 -6.06
C VAL A 9 -1.78 -8.69 -4.76
N GLU A 10 -1.83 -7.37 -4.81
CA GLU A 10 -1.90 -6.51 -3.63
C GLU A 10 -3.33 -5.98 -3.45
N ILE A 11 -3.86 -6.10 -2.23
CA ILE A 11 -5.10 -5.44 -1.81
C ILE A 11 -4.81 -4.32 -0.83
N GLU A 12 -5.72 -3.35 -0.80
CA GLU A 12 -5.69 -2.23 0.13
C GLU A 12 -7.02 -2.13 0.89
N SER A 13 -6.96 -1.91 2.20
CA SER A 13 -8.15 -1.64 3.01
C SER A 13 -7.87 -0.60 4.09
N THR A 14 -8.88 0.20 4.43
CA THR A 14 -8.79 1.12 5.56
C THR A 14 -9.09 0.35 6.84
N VAL A 15 -8.14 0.35 7.78
CA VAL A 15 -8.26 -0.32 9.08
C VAL A 15 -8.84 0.63 10.12
N LEU A 16 -8.43 1.90 10.11
CA LEU A 16 -8.97 2.94 10.99
C LEU A 16 -9.20 4.22 10.19
N GLN A 17 -10.38 4.78 10.32
CA GLN A 17 -10.67 6.14 9.88
C GLN A 17 -9.95 7.16 10.78
N PRO A 18 -9.75 8.41 10.32
CA PRO A 18 -9.15 9.47 11.14
C PRO A 18 -9.77 9.61 12.53
N ALA A 19 -11.11 9.48 12.62
CA ALA A 19 -11.84 9.56 13.88
C ALA A 19 -11.57 8.40 14.87
N GLU A 20 -11.02 7.29 14.38
CA GLU A 20 -10.72 6.07 15.15
C GLU A 20 -9.22 5.98 15.52
N ARG A 21 -8.43 7.01 15.15
CA ARG A 21 -6.99 7.07 15.44
C ARG A 21 -6.74 7.37 16.92
N ALA A 22 -5.63 6.86 17.42
CA ALA A 22 -5.28 7.02 18.83
C ALA A 22 -5.09 8.51 19.20
N PRO A 23 -5.47 8.90 20.44
CA PRO A 23 -5.19 10.23 20.94
C PRO A 23 -3.67 10.46 21.09
N GLY A 24 -3.22 11.70 20.89
CA GLY A 24 -1.81 12.09 21.06
C GLY A 24 -0.92 11.92 19.82
N LEU A 25 -1.49 11.58 18.66
CA LEU A 25 -0.78 11.66 17.39
C LEU A 25 -0.57 13.13 16.96
N PRO A 26 0.52 13.46 16.25
CA PRO A 26 0.64 14.73 15.55
C PRO A 26 -0.57 14.99 14.67
N GLU A 27 -1.02 16.25 14.57
CA GLU A 27 -2.25 16.62 13.87
C GLU A 27 -2.29 16.09 12.43
N ASP A 28 -1.17 16.21 11.70
CA ASP A 28 -1.04 15.70 10.33
C ASP A 28 -1.32 14.20 10.24
N THR A 29 -0.78 13.42 11.18
CA THR A 29 -0.93 11.95 11.23
C THR A 29 -2.31 11.52 11.73
N ALA A 30 -2.95 12.32 12.58
CA ALA A 30 -4.31 12.05 13.06
C ALA A 30 -5.36 12.26 11.95
N ARG A 31 -5.08 13.16 11.00
CA ARG A 31 -5.99 13.50 9.89
C ARG A 31 -5.99 12.48 8.75
N THR A 32 -5.11 11.49 8.76
CA THR A 32 -5.03 10.48 7.70
C THR A 32 -5.56 9.10 8.16
N PRO A 33 -6.25 8.36 7.27
CA PRO A 33 -6.65 6.99 7.57
C PRO A 33 -5.45 6.07 7.78
N TYR A 34 -5.62 5.05 8.62
CA TYR A 34 -4.67 3.96 8.72
C TYR A 34 -5.02 2.87 7.72
N VAL A 35 -4.16 2.71 6.72
CA VAL A 35 -4.41 1.81 5.58
C VAL A 35 -3.51 0.58 5.68
N LEU A 36 -4.11 -0.60 5.51
CA LEU A 36 -3.43 -1.86 5.28
C LEU A 36 -3.22 -2.05 3.78
N ARG A 37 -1.98 -2.32 3.40
CA ARG A 37 -1.64 -2.91 2.09
C ARG A 37 -1.07 -4.29 2.34
N LEU A 38 -1.60 -5.29 1.64
CA LEU A 38 -1.21 -6.67 1.83
C LEU A 38 -1.25 -7.41 0.50
N SER A 39 -0.21 -8.20 0.26
CA SER A 39 -0.15 -9.08 -0.89
C SER A 39 -0.56 -10.51 -0.54
N GLY A 40 -1.26 -11.16 -1.45
CA GLY A 40 -1.77 -12.51 -1.28
C GLY A 40 -2.22 -13.13 -2.60
N PHE A 41 -2.59 -14.41 -2.55
CA PHE A 41 -3.17 -15.13 -3.68
C PHE A 41 -4.68 -14.90 -3.73
N LEU A 42 -5.17 -14.45 -4.88
CA LEU A 42 -6.57 -14.15 -5.11
C LEU A 42 -7.46 -15.40 -4.96
N GLU A 43 -8.55 -15.32 -4.19
CA GLU A 43 -9.41 -16.48 -3.91
C GLU A 43 -10.43 -16.78 -5.01
N GLU A 44 -10.82 -15.75 -5.78
CA GLU A 44 -11.80 -15.82 -6.88
C GLU A 44 -11.42 -14.85 -8.00
N GLU A 45 -11.97 -15.00 -9.21
CA GLU A 45 -11.72 -14.01 -10.27
C GLU A 45 -12.17 -12.61 -9.85
N SER A 46 -11.36 -11.59 -10.12
CA SER A 46 -11.68 -10.20 -9.76
C SER A 46 -11.05 -9.19 -10.73
N GLU A 47 -11.27 -7.91 -10.49
CA GLU A 47 -10.70 -6.83 -11.30
C GLU A 47 -9.98 -5.80 -10.41
N VAL A 48 -8.96 -5.13 -10.97
CA VAL A 48 -8.31 -3.99 -10.30
C VAL A 48 -9.36 -2.91 -10.01
N GLY A 49 -9.37 -2.41 -8.77
CA GLY A 49 -10.34 -1.45 -8.26
C GLY A 49 -11.59 -2.06 -7.61
N GLN A 50 -11.79 -3.38 -7.73
CA GLN A 50 -12.88 -4.09 -7.05
C GLN A 50 -12.44 -4.66 -5.70
N VAL A 51 -13.41 -4.92 -4.83
CA VAL A 51 -13.13 -5.61 -3.57
C VAL A 51 -12.92 -7.09 -3.84
N ALA A 52 -11.81 -7.62 -3.34
CA ALA A 52 -11.41 -9.01 -3.50
C ALA A 52 -10.94 -9.62 -2.17
N SER A 53 -11.02 -10.94 -2.08
CA SER A 53 -10.42 -11.73 -0.99
C SER A 53 -9.12 -12.37 -1.46
N VAL A 54 -8.11 -12.35 -0.60
CA VAL A 54 -6.80 -12.97 -0.85
C VAL A 54 -6.38 -13.81 0.35
N THR A 55 -5.69 -14.92 0.08
CA THR A 55 -4.95 -15.68 1.10
C THR A 55 -3.48 -15.22 1.13
N SER A 56 -3.02 -14.72 2.27
CA SER A 56 -1.61 -14.34 2.50
C SER A 56 -0.67 -15.56 2.57
N LEU A 57 0.65 -15.33 2.51
CA LEU A 57 1.66 -16.41 2.61
C LEU A 57 1.58 -17.23 3.91
N ILE A 58 1.08 -16.64 5.00
CA ILE A 58 0.87 -17.32 6.29
C ILE A 58 -0.51 -17.97 6.42
N GLY A 59 -1.26 -18.08 5.32
CA GLY A 59 -2.54 -18.80 5.27
C GLY A 59 -3.73 -18.05 5.86
N ARG A 60 -3.65 -16.72 6.03
CA ARG A 60 -4.77 -15.90 6.50
C ARG A 60 -5.49 -15.26 5.33
N THR A 61 -6.82 -15.29 5.34
CA THR A 61 -7.67 -14.58 4.37
C THR A 61 -7.85 -13.12 4.79
N HIS A 62 -7.70 -12.22 3.82
CA HIS A 62 -7.89 -10.79 3.96
C HIS A 62 -8.75 -10.26 2.81
N ARG A 63 -9.53 -9.21 3.08
CA ARG A 63 -10.41 -8.57 2.08
C ARG A 63 -10.05 -7.10 1.94
N GLY A 64 -9.99 -6.63 0.70
CA GLY A 64 -9.64 -5.25 0.36
C GLY A 64 -9.81 -4.97 -1.12
N VAL A 65 -9.57 -3.73 -1.53
CA VAL A 65 -9.62 -3.33 -2.94
C VAL A 65 -8.36 -3.82 -3.64
N LEU A 66 -8.49 -4.58 -4.72
CA LEU A 66 -7.37 -5.03 -5.54
C LEU A 66 -6.70 -3.81 -6.18
N ARG A 67 -5.44 -3.55 -5.84
CA ARG A 67 -4.69 -2.39 -6.35
C ARG A 67 -3.71 -2.75 -7.46
N ALA A 68 -3.05 -3.89 -7.34
CA ALA A 68 -2.01 -4.29 -8.28
C ALA A 68 -2.00 -5.80 -8.49
N VAL A 69 -1.65 -6.20 -9.71
CA VAL A 69 -1.41 -7.59 -10.09
C VAL A 69 0.09 -7.78 -10.20
N ASN A 70 0.63 -8.83 -9.58
CA ASN A 70 2.06 -9.09 -9.49
C ASN A 70 2.85 -7.80 -9.14
N PRO A 71 2.55 -7.14 -8.01
CA PRO A 71 3.17 -5.87 -7.64
C PRO A 71 4.70 -6.00 -7.66
N GLY A 72 5.35 -5.13 -8.44
CA GLY A 72 6.79 -4.94 -8.37
C GLY A 72 7.18 -4.08 -7.17
N TYR A 73 8.37 -4.30 -6.62
CA TYR A 73 8.95 -3.43 -5.61
C TYR A 73 9.83 -2.38 -6.29
N ASP A 74 9.25 -1.25 -6.70
CA ASP A 74 10.00 -0.11 -7.19
C ASP A 74 10.43 0.75 -5.99
N HIS A 75 11.60 0.44 -5.41
CA HIS A 75 12.19 1.25 -4.36
C HIS A 75 13.05 2.34 -4.99
N SER A 76 12.51 3.56 -5.06
CA SER A 76 13.29 4.77 -5.34
C SER A 76 13.18 5.76 -4.17
N PHE A 77 14.20 6.60 -3.98
CA PHE A 77 14.17 7.70 -3.00
C PHE A 77 13.48 8.95 -3.57
N GLY A 78 12.59 8.79 -4.54
CA GLY A 78 11.99 9.88 -5.30
C GLY A 78 12.89 10.38 -6.45
N ALA A 79 12.37 11.37 -7.19
CA ALA A 79 13.17 12.07 -8.19
C ALA A 79 14.31 12.83 -7.51
N THR A 80 15.45 12.96 -8.20
CA THR A 80 16.56 13.79 -7.73
C THR A 80 16.05 15.20 -7.44
N VAL A 81 16.25 15.67 -6.20
CA VAL A 81 15.94 17.04 -5.77
C VAL A 81 17.15 17.91 -6.10
N PRO A 82 17.12 18.76 -7.14
CA PRO A 82 18.30 19.51 -7.59
C PRO A 82 18.90 20.42 -6.50
N GLU A 83 18.08 20.89 -5.56
CA GLU A 83 18.48 21.72 -4.43
C GLU A 83 19.43 20.99 -3.47
N LEU A 84 19.23 19.68 -3.28
CA LEU A 84 20.09 18.85 -2.41
C LEU A 84 21.47 18.61 -3.00
N LEU A 85 21.63 18.72 -4.33
CA LEU A 85 22.91 18.47 -5.01
C LEU A 85 24.00 19.46 -4.60
N HIS A 86 23.62 20.65 -4.14
CA HIS A 86 24.56 21.71 -3.77
C HIS A 86 25.00 21.64 -2.29
N ILE A 87 24.37 20.80 -1.46
CA ILE A 87 24.51 20.82 0.00
C ILE A 87 25.83 20.19 0.50
N GLY A 88 26.64 19.58 -0.38
CA GLY A 88 27.98 19.08 -0.03
C GLY A 88 29.13 19.72 -0.83
N LEU A 89 28.83 20.67 -1.74
CA LEU A 89 29.83 21.23 -2.66
C LEU A 89 30.60 22.43 -2.08
N ARG A 90 30.33 22.79 -0.83
CA ARG A 90 31.09 23.78 -0.08
C ARG A 90 31.76 23.09 1.11
N GLU A 91 32.92 22.48 0.87
CA GLU A 91 33.82 22.14 1.96
C GLU A 91 34.65 23.37 2.37
N SER A 92 34.74 23.54 3.70
CA SER A 92 35.76 24.18 4.55
C SER A 92 36.72 25.21 3.97
#